data_AF-A0A7L6AWV0-F1
#
_entry.id   AF-A0A7L6AWV0-F1
#
_cell.length_a   1.000
_cell.length_b   1.000
_cell.length_c   1.000
_cell.angle_alpha   90.00
_cell.angle_beta   90.00
_cell.angle_gamma   90.00
#
_symmetry.space_group_name_H-M   'P 1'
#
loop_
_entity.id
_entity.type
_entity.pdbx_description
1 polymer ?
#
loop_
_entity_poly.entity_id
_entity_poly.type
_entity_poly.pdbx_seq_one_letter_code
_entity_poly.pdbx_strand_id
1 'polypeptide(L)'
;MSTATEAETRLVPRLDGVVIGVLVGLDANRQPLVVFPANPQESAVPARTTALLDTDDIGKEVTLLFEQGDPRYPLVIGRIQKPATSPPAAPESPVEVELDDEHLVLSARQSITLKCGKASITLTQAGKVLLRGTYLLSRSSGVNRIKGGSVQLN
;
A
#
# COMPACT_ATOMS: atom_id res chain seq x y z
N MET A 1 -28.81 63.36 -25.04
CA MET A 1 -28.37 62.00 -25.39
C MET A 1 -27.04 61.79 -24.69
N SER A 2 -26.98 61.35 -23.42
CA SER A 2 -27.28 60.00 -22.89
C SER A 2 -26.57 58.93 -23.72
N THR A 3 -25.59 58.16 -23.25
CA THR A 3 -25.11 57.84 -21.89
C THR A 3 -23.72 57.22 -22.03
N ALA A 4 -22.81 57.51 -21.11
CA ALA A 4 -21.65 56.66 -20.83
C ALA A 4 -22.12 55.31 -20.24
N THR A 5 -21.31 54.25 -20.39
CA THR A 5 -20.88 53.38 -19.28
C THR A 5 -20.22 52.10 -19.80
N GLU A 6 -19.04 51.87 -19.25
CA GLU A 6 -18.10 50.76 -19.35
C GLU A 6 -18.68 49.38 -18.99
N ALA A 7 -17.98 48.33 -19.46
CA ALA A 7 -17.56 47.11 -18.73
C ALA A 7 -17.45 45.98 -19.76
N GLU A 8 -16.27 45.58 -20.23
CA GLU A 8 -15.35 44.66 -19.51
C GLU A 8 -16.15 43.46 -18.96
N THR A 9 -16.05 42.26 -19.54
CA THR A 9 -14.92 41.38 -19.28
C THR A 9 -14.83 40.29 -20.35
N ARG A 10 -13.62 40.09 -20.88
CA ARG A 10 -13.19 38.89 -21.58
C ARG A 10 -13.01 37.77 -20.53
N LEU A 11 -13.84 36.74 -20.52
CA LEU A 11 -13.65 35.57 -19.65
C LEU A 11 -13.55 34.28 -20.47
N VAL A 12 -12.33 33.96 -20.90
CA VAL A 12 -11.89 32.57 -21.10
C VAL A 12 -10.47 32.55 -20.56
N PRO A 13 -10.15 31.80 -19.48
CA PRO A 13 -10.38 30.35 -19.42
C PRO A 13 -10.84 29.80 -18.05
N ARG A 14 -11.78 28.85 -18.03
CA ARG A 14 -11.92 27.95 -16.88
C ARG A 14 -11.09 26.71 -17.15
N LEU A 15 -9.93 26.62 -16.52
CA LEU A 15 -9.37 25.32 -16.23
C LEU A 15 -10.11 24.82 -14.99
N ASP A 16 -11.10 23.95 -15.22
CA ASP A 16 -11.74 23.18 -14.16
C ASP A 16 -10.64 22.27 -13.57
N GLY A 17 -9.99 22.78 -12.54
CA GLY A 17 -8.78 22.20 -11.98
C GLY A 17 -9.03 20.83 -11.37
N VAL A 18 -7.93 20.16 -11.05
CA VAL A 18 -7.95 19.01 -10.15
C VAL A 18 -8.50 19.44 -8.79
N VAL A 19 -9.46 18.68 -8.26
CA VAL A 19 -9.90 18.81 -6.87
C VAL A 19 -9.29 17.68 -6.05
N ILE A 20 -8.80 18.02 -4.87
CA ILE A 20 -8.30 17.05 -3.91
C ILE A 20 -9.47 16.62 -3.03
N GLY A 21 -9.82 15.34 -3.10
CA GLY A 21 -10.79 14.71 -2.22
C GLY A 21 -10.13 13.67 -1.32
N VAL A 22 -10.95 13.01 -0.51
CA VAL A 22 -10.56 11.88 0.33
C VAL A 22 -11.41 10.68 -0.07
N LEU A 23 -10.77 9.53 -0.30
CA LEU A 23 -11.47 8.26 -0.44
C LEU A 23 -11.96 7.84 0.94
N VAL A 24 -13.26 7.76 1.17
CA VAL A 24 -13.84 7.40 2.48
C VAL A 24 -14.33 5.97 2.55
N GLY A 25 -14.43 5.29 1.42
CA GLY A 25 -14.80 3.88 1.38
C GLY A 25 -14.95 3.32 -0.02
N LEU A 26 -15.31 2.05 -0.07
CA LEU A 26 -15.75 1.35 -1.27
C LEU A 26 -17.17 0.84 -1.00
N ASP A 27 -18.09 1.02 -1.95
CA ASP A 27 -19.44 0.49 -1.84
C ASP A 27 -19.49 -1.03 -2.06
N ALA A 28 -20.68 -1.62 -2.01
CA ALA A 28 -20.88 -3.06 -2.23
C ALA A 28 -20.40 -3.57 -3.61
N ASN A 29 -20.30 -2.68 -4.60
CA ASN A 29 -19.82 -2.96 -5.95
C ASN A 29 -18.35 -2.58 -6.14
N ARG A 30 -17.63 -2.25 -5.06
CA ARG A 30 -16.26 -1.73 -5.05
C ARG A 30 -16.09 -0.39 -5.77
N GLN A 31 -17.14 0.41 -5.91
CA GLN A 31 -17.02 1.78 -6.39
C GLN A 31 -16.49 2.69 -5.27
N PRO A 32 -15.53 3.57 -5.55
CA PRO A 32 -15.00 4.50 -4.57
C PRO A 32 -16.04 5.52 -4.14
N LEU A 33 -16.16 5.71 -2.83
CA LEU A 33 -16.94 6.77 -2.21
C LEU A 33 -15.99 7.87 -1.80
N VAL A 34 -16.22 9.09 -2.27
CA VAL A 34 -15.33 10.24 -2.04
C VAL A 34 -16.05 11.40 -1.38
N VAL A 35 -15.31 12.15 -0.59
CA VAL A 35 -15.71 13.49 -0.11
C VAL A 35 -14.67 14.50 -0.58
N PHE A 36 -15.11 15.71 -0.89
CA PHE A 36 -14.23 16.75 -1.41
C PHE A 36 -14.79 18.14 -1.11
N PRO A 37 -13.95 19.19 -1.14
CA PRO A 37 -14.40 20.56 -1.00
C PRO A 37 -15.45 20.92 -2.06
N ALA A 38 -16.54 21.58 -1.66
CA ALA A 38 -17.69 21.88 -2.53
C ALA A 38 -18.49 20.66 -3.02
N ASN A 39 -18.43 19.53 -2.30
CA ASN A 39 -19.42 18.47 -2.47
C ASN A 39 -20.83 19.02 -2.22
N PRO A 40 -21.76 18.98 -3.20
CA PRO A 40 -23.12 19.46 -3.03
C PRO A 40 -24.00 18.53 -2.18
N GLN A 41 -23.52 17.33 -1.85
CA GLN A 41 -24.22 16.35 -1.01
C GLN A 41 -23.70 16.35 0.43
N GLU A 42 -24.58 16.08 1.39
CA GLU A 42 -24.20 15.92 2.81
C GLU A 42 -23.40 14.63 3.08
N SER A 43 -23.43 13.68 2.15
CA SER A 43 -22.75 12.39 2.24
C SER A 43 -21.67 12.22 1.17
N ALA A 44 -20.88 11.15 1.32
CA ALA A 44 -19.94 10.71 0.30
C ALA A 44 -20.65 10.42 -1.03
N VAL A 45 -20.01 10.78 -2.13
CA VAL A 45 -20.52 10.59 -3.49
C VAL A 45 -19.78 9.42 -4.13
N PRO A 46 -20.47 8.48 -4.80
CA PRO A 46 -19.83 7.49 -5.64
C PRO A 46 -19.04 8.15 -6.77
N ALA A 47 -17.80 7.74 -6.95
CA ALA A 47 -16.94 8.16 -8.03
C ALA A 47 -16.63 7.01 -8.98
N ARG A 48 -16.44 7.34 -10.25
CA ARG A 48 -15.73 6.43 -11.16
C ARG A 48 -14.23 6.50 -10.87
N THR A 49 -13.45 5.52 -11.31
CA THR A 49 -12.00 5.54 -11.12
C THR A 49 -11.26 5.02 -12.34
N THR A 50 -10.13 5.64 -12.66
CA THR A 50 -9.13 5.12 -13.61
C THR A 50 -7.95 4.45 -12.90
N ALA A 51 -7.88 4.55 -11.58
CA ALA A 51 -6.85 3.94 -10.75
C ALA A 51 -7.36 2.68 -10.05
N LEU A 52 -6.46 1.71 -9.84
CA LEU A 52 -6.70 0.60 -8.93
C LEU A 52 -6.71 1.16 -7.51
N LEU A 53 -7.83 1.02 -6.82
CA LEU A 53 -8.03 1.41 -5.43
C LEU A 53 -8.41 0.18 -4.63
N ASP A 54 -7.82 0.05 -3.44
CA ASP A 54 -8.14 -0.99 -2.48
C ASP A 54 -8.50 -0.39 -1.11
N THR A 55 -8.72 -1.27 -0.14
CA THR A 55 -9.07 -0.86 1.23
C THR A 55 -7.96 -0.11 1.93
N ASP A 56 -6.70 -0.31 1.55
CA ASP A 56 -5.56 0.39 2.15
C ASP A 56 -5.53 1.85 1.72
N ASP A 57 -6.22 2.22 0.64
CA ASP A 57 -6.33 3.60 0.17
C ASP A 57 -7.41 4.43 0.89
N ILE A 58 -8.26 3.80 1.72
CA ILE A 58 -9.28 4.51 2.49
C ILE A 58 -8.62 5.51 3.46
N GLY A 59 -9.16 6.73 3.51
CA GLY A 59 -8.65 7.86 4.26
C GLY A 59 -7.53 8.64 3.57
N LYS A 60 -7.05 8.20 2.40
CA LYS A 60 -5.99 8.90 1.66
C LYS A 60 -6.57 9.93 0.68
N GLU A 61 -5.74 10.93 0.37
CA GLU A 61 -6.07 11.98 -0.60
C GLU A 61 -6.06 11.43 -2.03
N VAL A 62 -7.09 11.79 -2.78
CA VAL A 62 -7.27 11.41 -4.18
C VAL A 62 -7.49 12.64 -5.06
N THR A 63 -7.00 12.54 -6.29
CA THR A 63 -7.20 13.53 -7.35
C THR A 63 -8.51 13.24 -8.07
N LEU A 64 -9.41 14.21 -8.05
CA LEU A 64 -10.71 14.17 -8.69
C LEU A 64 -10.75 15.09 -9.91
N LEU A 65 -11.33 14.58 -10.97
CA LEU A 65 -11.95 15.34 -12.05
C LEU A 65 -13.47 15.16 -11.98
N PHE A 66 -14.21 15.98 -12.71
CA PHE A 66 -15.66 15.93 -12.75
C PHE A 66 -16.14 15.84 -14.19
N GLU A 67 -17.02 14.90 -14.47
CA GLU A 67 -17.57 14.73 -15.82
C GLU A 67 -18.33 15.99 -16.23
N GLN A 68 -17.93 16.61 -17.35
CA GLN A 68 -18.48 17.89 -17.83
C GLN A 68 -18.42 19.04 -16.80
N GLY A 69 -17.52 18.94 -15.82
CA GLY A 69 -17.40 19.92 -14.73
C GLY A 69 -18.52 19.86 -13.67
N ASP A 70 -19.34 18.80 -13.66
CA ASP A 70 -20.43 18.64 -12.68
C ASP A 70 -19.95 17.93 -11.41
N PRO A 71 -19.95 18.60 -10.23
CA PRO A 71 -19.48 18.03 -8.96
C PRO A 71 -20.20 16.74 -8.53
N ARG A 72 -21.37 16.44 -9.08
CA ARG A 72 -22.14 15.22 -8.75
C ARG A 72 -21.60 13.97 -9.44
N TYR A 73 -20.71 14.12 -10.42
CA TYR A 73 -20.13 13.01 -11.18
C TYR A 73 -18.58 13.01 -11.08
N PRO A 74 -18.03 12.71 -9.89
CA PRO A 74 -16.59 12.65 -9.69
C PRO A 74 -15.95 11.43 -10.40
N LEU A 75 -14.74 11.66 -10.90
CA LEU A 75 -13.84 10.68 -11.49
C LEU A 75 -12.49 10.73 -10.78
N VAL A 76 -12.15 9.67 -10.05
CA VAL A 76 -10.83 9.50 -9.43
C VAL A 76 -9.80 9.18 -10.53
N ILE A 77 -8.80 10.05 -10.66
CA ILE A 77 -7.69 9.84 -11.59
C ILE A 77 -6.55 9.06 -10.92
N GLY A 78 -6.34 9.27 -9.62
CA GLY A 78 -5.35 8.55 -8.84
C GLY A 78 -5.17 9.08 -7.42
N ARG A 79 -4.41 8.36 -6.62
CA ARG A 79 -4.01 8.75 -5.26
C ARG A 79 -2.86 9.75 -5.30
N ILE A 80 -2.90 10.76 -4.43
CA ILE A 80 -1.76 11.65 -4.21
C ILE A 80 -0.66 10.85 -3.49
N GLN A 81 0.51 10.76 -4.11
CA GLN A 81 1.68 10.11 -3.56
C GLN A 81 2.59 11.16 -2.94
N LYS A 82 3.04 10.91 -1.70
CA LYS A 82 4.20 11.65 -1.20
C LYS A 82 5.42 11.18 -1.99
N PRO A 83 6.25 12.10 -2.54
CA PRO A 83 7.52 11.72 -3.12
C PRO A 83 8.29 10.89 -2.09
N ALA A 84 8.80 9.73 -2.50
CA ALA A 84 9.69 8.98 -1.63
C ALA A 84 10.90 9.87 -1.34
N THR A 85 11.08 10.28 -0.08
CA THR A 85 12.25 11.06 0.37
C THR A 85 13.55 10.24 0.41
N SER A 86 13.53 9.05 -0.18
CA SER A 86 14.68 8.20 -0.39
C SER A 86 14.68 7.74 -1.85
N PRO A 87 15.85 7.63 -2.51
CA PRO A 87 15.93 6.86 -3.76
C PRO A 87 15.28 5.50 -3.51
N PRO A 88 14.65 4.87 -4.53
CA PRO A 88 14.11 3.53 -4.36
C PRO A 88 15.23 2.70 -3.77
N ALA A 89 15.05 2.23 -2.53
CA ALA A 89 15.92 1.21 -1.99
C ALA A 89 15.97 0.15 -3.07
N ALA A 90 17.17 -0.21 -3.53
CA ALA A 90 17.37 -1.29 -4.49
C ALA A 90 16.38 -2.40 -4.12
N PRO A 91 15.54 -2.86 -5.08
CA PRO A 91 14.29 -3.56 -4.77
C PRO A 91 14.57 -4.52 -3.64
N GLU A 92 13.99 -4.23 -2.47
CA GLU A 92 14.09 -5.12 -1.32
C GLU A 92 13.71 -6.47 -1.89
N SER A 93 14.68 -7.39 -1.97
CA SER A 93 14.52 -8.63 -2.69
C SER A 93 13.23 -9.26 -2.18
N PRO A 94 12.18 -9.35 -3.00
CA PRO A 94 10.86 -9.66 -2.49
C PRO A 94 10.97 -10.98 -1.75
N VAL A 95 10.52 -10.99 -0.50
CA VAL A 95 10.33 -12.24 0.22
C VAL A 95 9.17 -12.91 -0.47
N GLU A 96 9.45 -13.98 -1.22
CA GLU A 96 8.42 -14.77 -1.87
C GLU A 96 7.81 -15.69 -0.81
N VAL A 97 6.47 -15.63 -0.71
CA VAL A 97 5.67 -16.46 0.18
C VAL A 97 4.66 -17.19 -0.69
N GLU A 98 4.85 -18.50 -0.84
CA GLU A 98 3.87 -19.38 -1.48
C GLU A 98 3.10 -20.11 -0.39
N LEU A 99 1.79 -20.00 -0.42
CA LEU A 99 0.88 -20.71 0.48
C LEU A 99 -0.05 -21.56 -0.38
N ASP A 100 0.00 -22.88 -0.18
CA ASP A 100 -1.10 -23.76 -0.53
C ASP A 100 -1.86 -24.15 0.76
N ASP A 101 -3.04 -24.78 0.66
CA ASP A 101 -3.89 -25.09 1.82
C ASP A 101 -3.20 -26.01 2.86
N GLU A 102 -2.02 -26.57 2.55
CA GLU A 102 -1.28 -27.53 3.38
C GLU A 102 0.20 -27.13 3.65
N HIS A 103 0.78 -26.19 2.90
CA HIS A 103 2.21 -25.88 2.86
C HIS A 103 2.52 -24.38 2.70
N LEU A 104 3.55 -23.93 3.43
CA LEU A 104 4.08 -22.56 3.38
C LEU A 104 5.56 -22.59 2.98
N VAL A 105 5.92 -21.88 1.92
CA VAL A 105 7.30 -21.72 1.46
C VAL A 105 7.73 -20.26 1.60
N LEU A 106 8.85 -20.03 2.31
CA LEU A 106 9.49 -18.73 2.46
C LEU A 106 10.83 -18.74 1.72
N SER A 107 11.01 -17.85 0.74
CA SER A 107 12.23 -17.77 -0.09
C SER A 107 12.88 -16.38 -0.02
N ALA A 108 14.21 -16.35 0.08
CA ALA A 108 15.01 -15.13 0.04
C ALA A 108 16.40 -15.39 -0.56
N ARG A 109 16.95 -14.41 -1.27
CA ARG A 109 18.27 -14.54 -1.94
C ARG A 109 19.46 -14.55 -0.97
N GLN A 110 19.36 -13.84 0.15
CA GLN A 110 20.49 -13.65 1.07
C GLN A 110 20.30 -14.34 2.42
N SER A 111 19.16 -14.11 3.08
CA SER A 111 18.88 -14.70 4.39
C SER A 111 17.40 -14.65 4.75
N ILE A 112 16.96 -15.56 5.62
CA ILE A 112 15.63 -15.54 6.27
C ILE A 112 15.88 -15.53 7.77
N THR A 113 15.28 -14.58 8.52
CA THR A 113 15.37 -14.54 9.98
C THR A 113 13.98 -14.44 10.61
N LEU A 114 13.64 -15.42 11.45
CA LEU A 114 12.48 -15.39 12.33
C LEU A 114 12.95 -14.95 13.73
N LYS A 115 12.49 -13.80 14.22
CA LYS A 115 13.00 -13.18 15.46
C LYS A 115 11.88 -12.84 16.44
N CYS A 116 12.11 -13.14 17.71
CA CYS A 116 11.28 -12.70 18.83
C CYS A 116 12.18 -12.37 20.03
N GLY A 117 12.26 -11.08 20.39
CA GLY A 117 13.15 -10.62 21.47
C GLY A 117 14.61 -11.01 21.27
N LYS A 118 15.17 -11.79 22.22
CA LYS A 118 16.55 -12.30 22.21
C LYS A 118 16.72 -13.61 21.43
N ALA A 119 15.63 -14.21 20.92
CA ALA A 119 15.67 -15.45 20.17
C ALA A 119 15.59 -15.21 18.66
N SER A 120 16.31 -16.01 17.87
CA SER A 120 16.25 -15.97 16.42
C SER A 120 16.59 -17.31 15.76
N ILE A 121 15.90 -17.62 14.66
CA ILE A 121 16.26 -18.67 13.70
C ILE A 121 16.65 -17.98 12.40
N THR A 122 17.89 -18.20 11.94
CA THR A 122 18.40 -17.56 10.72
C THR A 122 18.92 -18.59 9.73
N LEU A 123 18.41 -18.56 8.50
CA LEU A 123 18.95 -19.26 7.34
C LEU A 123 19.76 -18.27 6.49
N THR A 124 20.91 -18.71 5.98
CA THR A 124 21.81 -17.86 5.16
C THR A 124 22.02 -18.46 3.78
N GLN A 125 22.37 -17.65 2.78
CA GLN A 125 22.71 -18.11 1.42
C GLN A 125 23.86 -19.12 1.38
N ALA A 126 24.73 -19.14 2.40
CA ALA A 126 25.82 -20.11 2.53
C ALA A 126 25.35 -21.49 3.06
N GLY A 127 24.04 -21.68 3.22
CA GLY A 127 23.45 -22.93 3.74
C GLY A 127 23.56 -23.10 5.26
N LYS A 128 23.97 -22.06 6.00
CA LYS A 128 24.04 -22.11 7.47
C LYS A 128 22.66 -21.87 8.08
N VAL A 129 22.33 -22.66 9.11
CA VAL A 129 21.19 -22.44 10.01
C VAL A 129 21.73 -22.05 11.38
N LEU A 130 21.36 -20.87 11.88
CA LEU A 130 21.75 -20.35 13.17
C LEU A 130 20.54 -20.32 14.10
N LEU A 131 20.65 -21.00 15.24
CA LEU A 131 19.66 -20.97 16.32
C LEU A 131 20.24 -20.18 17.48
N ARG A 132 19.60 -19.07 17.87
CA ARG A 132 20.00 -18.25 19.01
C ARG A 132 18.85 -18.11 19.99
N GLY A 133 19.17 -18.17 21.27
CA GLY A 133 18.25 -17.97 22.37
C GLY A 133 18.99 -18.08 23.70
N THR A 134 18.36 -17.64 24.78
CA THR A 134 18.90 -17.84 26.14
C THR A 134 18.76 -19.28 26.62
N TYR A 135 17.89 -20.06 25.97
CA TYR A 135 17.66 -21.48 26.23
C TYR A 135 17.15 -22.15 24.95
N LEU A 136 17.65 -23.33 24.62
CA LEU A 136 17.18 -24.16 23.50
C LEU A 136 16.76 -25.53 24.03
N LEU A 137 15.50 -25.91 23.84
CA LEU A 137 14.97 -27.24 24.13
C LEU A 137 14.71 -27.98 22.82
N SER A 138 15.50 -29.02 22.53
CA SER A 138 15.25 -29.91 21.41
C SER A 138 14.68 -31.23 21.94
N ARG A 139 13.37 -31.44 21.76
CA ARG A 139 12.65 -32.63 22.22
C ARG A 139 12.02 -33.34 21.03
N SER A 140 12.20 -34.67 20.96
CA SER A 140 11.54 -35.54 19.99
C SER A 140 10.90 -36.71 20.73
N SER A 141 9.74 -37.19 20.26
CA SER A 141 9.16 -38.47 20.69
C SER A 141 9.86 -39.68 20.05
N GLY A 142 10.56 -39.46 18.93
CA GLY A 142 11.41 -40.44 18.28
C GLY A 142 12.90 -40.13 18.47
N VAL A 143 13.72 -40.58 17.52
CA VAL A 143 15.17 -40.33 17.54
C VAL A 143 15.49 -38.90 17.10
N ASN A 144 16.39 -38.24 17.82
CA ASN A 144 17.02 -37.00 17.36
C ASN A 144 18.40 -37.34 16.78
N ARG A 145 18.59 -37.16 15.47
CA ARG A 145 19.77 -37.64 14.75
C ARG A 145 20.64 -36.47 14.31
N ILE A 146 21.85 -36.43 14.84
CA ILE A 146 22.86 -35.42 14.48
C ILE A 146 23.93 -36.12 13.63
N LYS A 147 24.21 -35.57 12.46
CA LYS A 147 25.23 -36.06 11.52
C LYS A 147 26.08 -34.89 11.03
N GLY A 148 27.38 -35.09 10.93
CA GLY A 148 28.32 -34.10 10.41
C GLY A 148 29.74 -34.66 10.37
N GLY A 149 30.63 -34.05 9.57
CA GLY A 149 32.04 -34.42 9.54
C GLY A 149 32.75 -34.20 10.89
N SER A 150 32.20 -33.33 11.73
CA SER A 150 32.58 -33.14 13.13
C SER A 150 31.37 -32.61 13.90
N VAL A 151 31.22 -33.01 15.16
CA VAL A 151 30.24 -32.47 16.10
C VAL A 151 30.99 -31.99 17.33
N GLN A 152 30.88 -30.70 17.63
CA GLN A 152 31.48 -30.08 18.81
C GLN A 152 30.38 -29.78 19.82
N LEU A 153 30.52 -30.34 21.03
CA LEU A 153 29.61 -30.15 22.15
C LEU A 153 30.43 -29.62 23.32
N ASN A 154 29.97 -28.53 23.93
CA ASN A 154 30.55 -27.92 25.12
C ASN A 154 29.46 -27.68 26.16
#